data_AF-A0A7Y8GNZ2-F1
#
_entry.id   AF-A0A7Y8GNZ2-F1
#
_cell.length_a   1.000
_cell.length_b   1.000
_cell.length_c   1.000
_cell.angle_alpha   90.00
_cell.angle_beta   90.00
_cell.angle_gamma   90.00
#
_symmetry.space_group_name_H-M   'P 1'
#
loop_
_entity.id
_entity.type
_entity.pdbx_description
1 polymer ?
#
loop_
_entity_poly.entity_id
_entity_poly.type
_entity_poly.pdbx_seq_one_letter_code
_entity_poly.pdbx_strand_id
1 'polypeptide(L)'
;MGTQKAVAIRLDMSPSYLNQLLGGKKMGDDVARKIERLSSLAHGWMDVAHERGAESSSNQSSQPLRIDPEIIASALRLLRLTFSNLDIYDFDNELDGTPLAYAYEYLYRRGEVTVTPDNLIDFSKALADRLREKNGNAEEEGTGTGVHGSASGNHRAARRKA
;
A
#
# COMPACT_ATOMS: atom_id res chain seq x y z
N MET A 1 -10.80 15.85 -18.48
CA MET A 1 -9.83 16.81 -17.91
C MET A 1 -10.53 18.15 -17.70
N GLY A 2 -11.11 18.38 -16.52
CA GLY A 2 -11.80 19.65 -16.22
C GLY A 2 -10.80 20.80 -16.21
N THR A 3 -11.09 21.87 -16.94
CA THR A 3 -10.21 23.04 -17.04
C THR A 3 -10.02 23.70 -15.68
N GLN A 4 -8.86 24.30 -15.40
CA GLN A 4 -8.55 25.00 -14.14
C GLN A 4 -9.64 26.04 -13.74
N LYS A 5 -10.37 26.57 -14.73
CA LYS A 5 -11.54 27.43 -14.54
C LYS A 5 -12.68 26.72 -13.80
N ALA A 6 -12.97 25.46 -14.13
CA ALA A 6 -14.00 24.68 -13.46
C ALA A 6 -13.65 24.42 -11.98
N VAL A 7 -12.37 24.19 -11.69
CA VAL A 7 -11.88 24.03 -10.31
C VAL A 7 -11.99 25.35 -9.54
N ALA A 8 -11.63 26.47 -10.16
CA ALA A 8 -11.76 27.80 -9.54
C ALA A 8 -13.23 28.15 -9.22
N ILE A 9 -14.17 27.85 -10.14
CA ILE A 9 -15.61 28.04 -9.92
C ILE A 9 -16.10 27.17 -8.75
N ARG A 10 -15.72 25.89 -8.72
CA ARG A 10 -16.11 24.97 -7.63
C ARG A 10 -15.58 25.42 -6.27
N LEU A 11 -14.37 25.97 -6.24
CA LEU A 11 -13.74 26.49 -5.03
C LEU A 11 -14.23 27.91 -4.67
N ASP A 12 -15.15 28.48 -5.46
CA ASP A 12 -15.67 29.83 -5.30
C ASP A 12 -14.53 30.84 -5.09
N MET A 13 -13.57 30.81 -6.03
CA MET A 13 -12.41 31.68 -6.10
C MET A 13 -12.12 32.10 -7.54
N SER A 14 -11.48 33.25 -7.72
CA SER A 14 -11.12 33.70 -9.06
C SER A 14 -10.02 32.80 -9.66
N PRO A 15 -10.05 32.50 -10.97
CA PRO A 15 -9.01 31.72 -11.62
C PRO A 15 -7.61 32.34 -11.49
N SER A 16 -7.54 33.68 -11.41
CA SER A 16 -6.30 34.41 -11.16
C SER A 16 -5.76 34.15 -9.75
N TYR A 17 -6.63 34.12 -8.74
CA TYR A 17 -6.24 33.80 -7.38
C TYR A 17 -5.74 32.36 -7.25
N LEU A 18 -6.44 31.39 -7.87
CA LEU A 18 -5.98 30.01 -7.91
C LEU A 18 -4.58 29.89 -8.57
N ASN A 19 -4.33 30.61 -9.66
CA ASN A 19 -3.02 30.60 -10.32
C ASN A 19 -1.92 31.22 -9.43
N GLN A 20 -2.23 32.25 -8.64
CA GLN A 20 -1.30 32.80 -7.66
C GLN A 20 -0.98 31.80 -6.55
N LEU A 21 -1.97 31.05 -6.07
CA LEU A 21 -1.75 29.99 -5.08
C LEU A 21 -0.86 28.87 -5.63
N LEU A 22 -1.11 28.44 -6.87
CA LEU A 22 -0.27 27.46 -7.56
C LEU A 22 1.16 27.99 -7.81
N GLY A 23 1.30 29.30 -8.02
CA GLY A 23 2.58 29.99 -8.12
C GLY A 23 3.33 30.19 -6.79
N GLY A 24 2.84 29.61 -5.69
CA GLY A 24 3.50 29.63 -4.39
C GLY A 24 3.12 30.81 -3.50
N LYS A 25 2.08 31.58 -3.84
CA LYS A 25 1.53 32.59 -2.93
C LYS A 25 0.96 31.90 -1.68
N LYS A 26 1.33 32.39 -0.49
CA LYS A 26 0.76 31.91 0.77
C LYS A 26 -0.75 32.17 0.78
N MET A 27 -1.54 31.13 1.08
CA MET A 27 -2.97 31.23 1.34
C MET A 27 -3.22 31.44 2.84
N GLY A 28 -4.32 32.10 3.18
CA GLY A 28 -4.78 32.23 4.55
C GLY A 28 -5.51 30.98 5.05
N ASP A 29 -5.65 30.84 6.36
CA ASP A 29 -6.29 29.68 7.01
C ASP A 29 -7.74 29.48 6.49
N ASP A 30 -8.54 30.53 6.38
CA ASP A 30 -9.92 30.45 5.85
C ASP A 30 -10.00 29.81 4.45
N VAL A 31 -9.02 30.11 3.59
CA VAL A 31 -8.95 29.58 2.23
C VAL A 31 -8.50 28.12 2.26
N ALA A 32 -7.53 27.78 3.10
CA ALA A 32 -7.11 26.40 3.32
C ALA A 32 -8.29 25.54 3.81
N ARG A 33 -9.03 25.99 4.83
CA ARG A 33 -10.21 25.29 5.36
C ARG A 33 -11.33 25.16 4.33
N LYS A 34 -11.53 26.17 3.49
CA LYS A 34 -12.54 26.13 2.40
C LYS A 34 -12.16 25.06 1.37
N ILE A 35 -10.88 25.00 0.97
CA ILE A 35 -10.38 23.99 0.03
C ILE A 35 -10.52 22.57 0.63
N GLU A 36 -10.18 22.40 1.91
CA GLU A 36 -10.32 21.12 2.62
C GLU A 36 -11.77 20.61 2.58
N ARG A 37 -12.74 21.45 2.99
CA ARG A 37 -14.16 21.08 3.01
C ARG A 37 -14.70 20.72 1.62
N LEU A 38 -14.38 21.51 0.60
CA LEU A 38 -14.90 21.30 -0.76
C LEU A 38 -14.26 20.10 -1.47
N SER A 39 -13.04 19.74 -1.05
CA SER A 39 -12.29 18.61 -1.57
C SER A 39 -12.47 17.34 -0.72
N SER A 40 -13.28 17.40 0.34
CA SER A 40 -13.48 16.29 1.30
C SER A 40 -12.16 15.80 1.93
N LEU A 41 -11.23 16.73 2.16
CA LEU A 41 -9.95 16.45 2.82
C LEU A 41 -10.10 16.63 4.34
N ALA A 42 -9.23 15.96 5.10
CA ALA A 42 -9.19 16.10 6.54
C ALA A 42 -8.83 17.53 6.96
N HIS A 43 -9.35 17.97 8.11
CA HIS A 43 -8.94 19.23 8.72
C HIS A 43 -7.45 19.18 9.04
N GLY A 44 -6.69 20.15 8.52
CA GLY A 44 -5.23 20.22 8.71
C GLY A 44 -4.44 19.60 7.58
N TRP A 45 -5.10 19.02 6.57
CA TRP A 45 -4.42 18.44 5.42
C TRP A 45 -3.61 19.48 4.65
N MET A 46 -4.09 20.72 4.53
CA MET A 46 -3.38 21.79 3.80
C MET A 46 -2.25 22.45 4.61
N ASP A 47 -2.17 22.18 5.92
CA ASP A 47 -1.17 22.78 6.82
C ASP A 47 0.16 22.00 6.82
N VAL A 48 0.13 20.76 6.33
CA VAL A 48 1.30 19.88 6.23
C VAL A 48 1.88 19.98 4.83
N ALA A 49 3.20 20.18 4.74
CA ALA A 49 3.90 20.14 3.47
C ALA A 49 3.91 18.69 2.93
N HIS A 50 3.16 18.44 1.85
CA HIS A 50 3.19 17.16 1.15
C HIS A 50 4.37 17.15 0.18
N GLU A 51 5.34 16.26 0.39
CA GLU A 51 6.42 16.07 -0.58
C GLU A 51 5.85 15.54 -1.90
N ARG A 52 6.23 16.20 -3.00
CA ARG A 52 5.76 15.88 -4.35
C ARG A 52 6.40 14.57 -4.82
N GLY A 53 5.84 13.46 -4.37
CA GLY A 53 6.33 12.11 -4.65
C GLY A 53 5.57 11.00 -3.91
N ALA A 54 4.74 11.33 -2.92
CA ALA A 54 3.93 10.34 -2.21
C ALA A 54 2.58 10.10 -2.90
N GLU A 55 2.59 9.62 -4.15
CA GLU A 55 1.45 8.83 -4.60
C GLU A 55 1.49 7.50 -3.83
N SER A 56 0.46 7.22 -3.04
CA SER A 56 0.14 5.93 -2.42
C SER A 56 1.07 5.38 -1.33
N SER A 57 1.66 6.21 -0.48
CA SER A 57 2.01 5.75 0.86
C SER A 57 0.77 5.92 1.74
N SER A 58 -0.08 4.90 1.78
CA SER A 58 -1.10 4.75 2.82
C SER A 58 -0.44 5.13 4.15
N ASN A 59 -0.91 6.21 4.77
CA ASN A 59 -0.60 6.51 6.16
C ASN A 59 -0.92 5.25 6.95
N GLN A 60 0.11 4.46 7.24
CA GLN A 60 0.10 3.44 8.27
C GLN A 60 0.04 4.22 9.59
N SER A 61 -1.11 4.84 9.86
CA SER A 61 -1.47 5.13 11.22
C SER A 61 -1.46 3.77 11.90
N SER A 62 -0.55 3.60 12.84
CA SER A 62 -0.54 2.47 13.77
C SER A 62 -1.86 2.50 14.53
N GLN A 63 -2.92 1.99 13.89
CA GLN A 63 -4.17 1.73 14.57
C GLN A 63 -3.80 0.79 15.72
N PRO A 64 -4.26 1.06 16.95
CA PRO A 64 -4.13 0.08 18.00
C PRO A 64 -4.84 -1.16 17.48
N LEU A 65 -4.05 -2.15 17.07
CA LEU A 65 -4.51 -3.48 16.70
C LEU A 65 -5.21 -4.01 17.95
N ARG A 66 -6.51 -3.74 18.06
CA ARG A 66 -7.42 -4.50 18.91
C ARG A 66 -7.55 -5.84 18.21
N ILE A 67 -6.48 -6.61 18.33
CA ILE A 67 -6.42 -7.97 17.88
C ILE A 67 -7.46 -8.70 18.71
N ASP A 68 -8.59 -9.02 18.09
CA ASP A 68 -9.56 -9.86 18.72
C ASP A 68 -9.00 -11.30 18.70
N PRO A 69 -8.73 -11.92 19.87
CA PRO A 69 -8.16 -13.26 19.91
C PRO A 69 -9.08 -14.30 19.28
N GLU A 70 -10.40 -14.09 19.30
CA GLU A 70 -11.37 -15.01 18.70
C GLU A 70 -11.34 -14.91 17.17
N ILE A 71 -11.25 -13.70 16.63
CA ILE A 71 -11.14 -13.48 15.18
C ILE A 71 -9.81 -14.02 14.66
N ILE A 72 -8.70 -13.85 15.39
CA ILE A 72 -7.42 -14.47 15.01
C ILE A 72 -7.51 -16.00 15.00
N ALA A 73 -8.10 -16.61 16.02
CA ALA A 73 -8.24 -18.06 16.07
C ALA A 73 -9.05 -18.58 14.87
N SER A 74 -10.12 -17.88 14.51
CA SER A 74 -10.92 -18.19 13.34
C SER A 74 -10.20 -17.91 12.02
N ALA A 75 -9.41 -16.85 11.93
CA ALA A 75 -8.58 -16.56 10.76
C ALA A 75 -7.54 -17.65 10.51
N LEU A 76 -6.84 -18.10 11.56
CA LEU A 76 -5.91 -19.23 11.50
C LEU A 76 -6.60 -20.52 11.07
N ARG A 77 -7.81 -20.78 11.60
CA ARG A 77 -8.60 -21.95 11.21
C ARG A 77 -9.04 -21.88 9.75
N LEU A 78 -9.54 -20.73 9.32
CA LEU A 78 -9.95 -20.45 7.94
C LEU A 78 -8.77 -20.66 6.99
N LEU A 79 -7.61 -20.09 7.33
CA LEU A 79 -6.39 -20.18 6.53
C LEU A 79 -5.92 -21.64 6.38
N ARG A 80 -5.87 -22.40 7.47
CA ARG A 80 -5.50 -23.83 7.45
C ARG A 80 -6.44 -24.66 6.58
N LEU A 81 -7.75 -24.41 6.69
CA LEU A 81 -8.75 -25.10 5.88
C LEU A 81 -8.62 -24.74 4.40
N THR A 82 -8.36 -23.47 4.07
CA THR A 82 -8.14 -23.07 2.67
C THR A 82 -6.86 -23.62 2.09
N PHE A 83 -5.78 -23.66 2.85
CA PHE A 83 -4.53 -24.27 2.41
C PHE A 83 -4.68 -25.78 2.18
N SER A 84 -5.42 -26.47 3.05
CA SER A 84 -5.77 -27.88 2.84
C SER A 84 -6.62 -28.08 1.58
N ASN A 85 -7.57 -27.17 1.29
CA ASN A 85 -8.41 -27.24 0.09
C ASN A 85 -7.65 -26.92 -1.20
N LEU A 86 -6.59 -26.12 -1.12
CA LEU A 86 -5.76 -25.71 -2.26
C LEU A 86 -4.50 -26.58 -2.43
N ASP A 87 -4.34 -27.62 -1.60
CA ASP A 87 -3.15 -28.48 -1.53
C ASP A 87 -1.82 -27.71 -1.31
N ILE A 88 -1.88 -26.63 -0.53
CA ILE A 88 -0.71 -25.81 -0.15
C ILE A 88 -0.28 -26.22 1.25
N TYR A 89 0.89 -26.86 1.38
CA TYR A 89 1.37 -27.40 2.67
C TYR A 89 2.73 -26.82 3.10
N ASP A 90 3.42 -26.12 2.22
CA ASP A 90 4.77 -25.57 2.41
C ASP A 90 4.77 -24.07 2.78
N PHE A 91 3.59 -23.48 3.01
CA PHE A 91 3.48 -22.06 3.29
C PHE A 91 4.01 -21.71 4.68
N ASP A 92 5.07 -20.91 4.71
CA ASP A 92 5.67 -20.39 5.94
C ASP A 92 5.06 -19.03 6.30
N ASN A 93 4.25 -19.01 7.36
CA ASN A 93 3.61 -17.80 7.87
C ASN A 93 4.61 -16.82 8.54
N GLU A 94 5.81 -17.28 8.92
CA GLU A 94 6.86 -16.41 9.46
C GLU A 94 7.56 -15.63 8.35
N LEU A 95 7.68 -16.23 7.15
CA LEU A 95 8.24 -15.61 5.96
C LEU A 95 7.21 -14.71 5.23
N ASP A 96 5.95 -15.12 5.17
CA ASP A 96 4.86 -14.35 4.54
C ASP A 96 3.58 -14.37 5.40
N GLY A 97 3.41 -13.36 6.25
CA GLY A 97 2.20 -13.19 7.06
C GLY A 97 0.97 -12.68 6.30
N THR A 98 1.08 -12.43 4.98
CA THR A 98 0.03 -11.78 4.19
C THR A 98 -1.29 -12.56 4.17
N PRO A 99 -1.29 -13.90 3.98
CA PRO A 99 -2.54 -14.66 3.98
C PRO A 99 -3.26 -14.65 5.32
N LEU A 100 -2.50 -14.66 6.42
CA LEU A 100 -3.06 -14.56 7.77
C LEU A 100 -3.68 -13.19 8.03
N ALA A 101 -2.97 -12.11 7.67
CA ALA A 101 -3.51 -10.76 7.77
C ALA A 101 -4.80 -10.61 6.94
N TYR A 102 -4.83 -11.21 5.74
CA TYR A 102 -6.01 -11.18 4.88
C TYR A 102 -7.19 -11.97 5.44
N ALA A 103 -6.96 -13.17 5.98
CA ALA A 103 -7.99 -13.96 6.64
C ALA A 103 -8.60 -13.20 7.84
N TYR A 104 -7.75 -12.52 8.62
CA TYR A 104 -8.19 -11.69 9.73
C TYR A 104 -9.04 -10.51 9.26
N GLU A 105 -8.57 -9.74 8.27
CA GLU A 105 -9.34 -8.62 7.72
C GLU A 105 -10.69 -9.07 7.12
N TYR A 106 -10.71 -10.23 6.46
CA TYR A 106 -11.91 -10.79 5.86
C TYR A 106 -13.00 -11.04 6.90
N LEU A 107 -12.64 -11.69 8.01
CA LEU A 107 -13.55 -11.96 9.12
C LEU A 107 -13.93 -10.67 9.88
N TYR A 108 -12.96 -9.78 10.10
CA TYR A 108 -13.17 -8.51 10.79
C TYR A 108 -14.15 -7.60 10.04
N ARG A 109 -14.05 -7.48 8.71
CA ARG A 109 -14.96 -6.66 7.90
C ARG A 109 -16.39 -7.18 7.88
N ARG A 110 -16.58 -8.51 7.97
CA ARG A 110 -17.90 -9.13 8.05
C ARG A 110 -18.46 -9.13 9.48
N GLY A 111 -17.64 -8.81 10.49
CA GLY A 111 -18.03 -8.93 11.89
C GLY A 111 -18.26 -10.39 12.32
N GLU A 112 -17.64 -11.33 11.60
CA GLU A 112 -17.84 -12.76 11.80
C GLU A 112 -16.70 -13.36 12.61
N VAL A 113 -17.06 -13.94 13.75
CA VAL A 113 -16.10 -14.53 14.70
C VAL A 113 -15.93 -16.03 14.50
N THR A 114 -16.79 -16.66 13.68
CA THR A 114 -16.80 -18.10 13.43
C THR A 114 -16.62 -18.43 11.96
N VAL A 115 -15.83 -19.46 11.68
CA VAL A 115 -15.67 -19.99 10.31
C VAL A 115 -16.93 -20.76 9.90
N THR A 116 -17.61 -20.27 8.87
CA THR A 116 -18.73 -20.93 8.22
C THR A 116 -18.31 -21.58 6.90
N PRO A 117 -19.05 -22.59 6.39
CA PRO A 117 -18.75 -23.19 5.08
C PRO A 117 -18.77 -22.18 3.93
N ASP A 118 -19.68 -21.21 3.98
CA ASP A 118 -19.80 -20.18 2.95
C ASP A 118 -18.57 -19.25 2.93
N ASN A 119 -18.11 -18.81 4.11
CA ASN A 119 -16.90 -18.02 4.24
C ASN A 119 -15.66 -18.77 3.76
N LEU A 120 -15.60 -20.07 4.01
CA LEU A 120 -14.49 -20.91 3.55
C LEU A 120 -14.43 -20.96 2.03
N ILE A 121 -15.57 -21.14 1.37
CA ILE A 121 -15.66 -21.19 -0.09
C ILE A 121 -15.32 -19.82 -0.68
N ASP A 122 -15.92 -18.74 -0.18
CA ASP A 122 -15.67 -17.38 -0.64
C ASP A 122 -14.19 -17.00 -0.48
N PHE A 123 -13.61 -17.26 0.69
CA PHE A 123 -12.22 -16.95 0.98
C PHE A 123 -11.25 -17.81 0.16
N SER A 124 -11.54 -19.10 -0.04
CA SER A 124 -10.71 -19.97 -0.89
C SER A 124 -10.64 -19.50 -2.34
N LYS A 125 -11.76 -19.00 -2.90
CA LYS A 125 -11.79 -18.43 -4.25
C LYS A 125 -10.96 -17.15 -4.33
N ALA A 126 -11.19 -16.22 -3.40
CA ALA A 126 -10.46 -14.96 -3.33
C ALA A 126 -8.95 -15.16 -3.14
N LEU A 127 -8.55 -16.14 -2.32
CA LEU A 127 -7.15 -16.46 -2.09
C LEU A 127 -6.51 -17.14 -3.31
N ALA A 128 -7.21 -18.05 -3.98
CA ALA A 128 -6.73 -18.74 -5.17
C ALA A 128 -6.53 -17.79 -6.36
N ASP A 129 -7.49 -16.88 -6.61
CA ASP A 129 -7.38 -15.86 -7.67
C ASP A 129 -6.13 -15.00 -7.44
N ARG A 130 -5.88 -14.61 -6.19
CA ARG A 130 -4.72 -13.79 -5.83
C ARG A 130 -3.39 -14.54 -5.92
N LEU A 131 -3.33 -15.81 -5.52
CA LEU A 131 -2.12 -16.63 -5.70
C LEU A 131 -1.80 -16.80 -7.19
N ARG A 132 -2.83 -16.89 -8.03
CA ARG A 132 -2.67 -16.94 -9.48
C ARG A 132 -2.17 -15.61 -10.06
N GLU A 133 -2.65 -14.47 -9.57
CA GLU A 133 -2.12 -13.14 -9.92
C GLU A 133 -0.66 -12.97 -9.48
N LYS A 134 -0.31 -13.40 -8.26
CA LYS A 134 1.06 -13.34 -7.72
C LYS A 134 2.01 -14.23 -8.53
N ASN A 135 1.58 -15.43 -8.91
CA ASN A 135 2.37 -16.35 -9.74
C ASN A 135 2.44 -15.90 -11.22
N GLY A 136 1.36 -15.30 -11.76
CA GLY A 136 1.34 -14.75 -13.12
C GLY A 136 2.23 -13.52 -13.31
N ASN A 137 2.51 -12.77 -12.24
CA ASN A 137 3.48 -11.67 -12.24
C ASN A 137 4.92 -12.11 -11.93
N ALA A 138 5.15 -13.39 -11.58
CA ALA A 138 6.48 -13.90 -11.23
C ALA A 138 7.29 -14.38 -12.45
N GLU A 139 6.71 -14.42 -13.66
CA GLU A 139 7.41 -14.89 -14.86
C GLU A 139 8.26 -13.81 -15.58
N GLU A 140 8.32 -12.56 -15.10
CA GLU A 140 9.21 -11.52 -15.66
C GLU A 140 10.47 -11.19 -14.84
N GLU A 141 10.65 -11.74 -13.63
CA GLU A 141 11.88 -11.54 -12.84
C GLU A 141 12.49 -12.88 -12.40
N GLY A 142 13.20 -13.54 -13.31
CA GLY A 142 13.70 -14.89 -13.02
C GLY A 142 14.80 -15.49 -13.89
N THR A 143 15.65 -14.71 -14.56
CA THR A 143 16.94 -15.23 -15.05
C THR A 143 18.07 -14.22 -14.82
N GLY A 144 18.73 -14.37 -13.67
CA GLY A 144 19.95 -13.67 -13.31
C GLY A 144 20.87 -14.58 -12.49
N THR A 145 21.12 -15.79 -12.99
CA THR A 145 22.11 -16.72 -12.46
C THR A 145 23.49 -16.04 -12.39
N GLY A 146 24.09 -16.10 -11.21
CA GLY A 146 25.23 -15.28 -10.83
C GLY A 146 26.52 -15.50 -11.62
N VAL A 147 27.36 -14.46 -11.58
CA VAL A 147 28.80 -14.59 -11.71
C VAL A 147 29.44 -13.81 -10.55
N HIS A 148 29.86 -14.57 -9.54
CA HIS A 148 30.87 -14.15 -8.58
C HIS A 148 32.17 -13.84 -9.35
N GLY A 149 32.49 -12.55 -9.49
CA GLY A 149 33.77 -12.06 -9.97
C GLY A 149 34.56 -11.44 -8.83
N SER A 150 35.31 -12.27 -8.11
CA SER A 150 36.33 -11.85 -7.15
C SER A 150 37.34 -10.90 -7.81
N ALA A 151 37.55 -9.72 -7.22
CA ALA A 151 38.71 -8.88 -7.53
C ALA A 151 39.45 -8.53 -6.24
N SER A 152 40.26 -9.48 -5.81
CA SER A 152 41.37 -9.29 -4.86
C SER A 152 42.64 -9.03 -5.67
N GLY A 153 43.44 -8.04 -5.25
CA GLY A 153 44.89 -8.13 -5.38
C GLY A 153 45.59 -7.15 -6.32
N ASN A 154 46.05 -6.05 -5.72
CA ASN A 154 47.44 -5.57 -5.70
C ASN A 154 48.20 -5.11 -6.96
N HIS A 155 49.00 -4.07 -6.66
CA HIS A 155 50.35 -3.72 -7.16
C HIS A 155 50.54 -2.68 -8.30
N ARG A 156 50.77 -1.44 -7.84
CA ARG A 156 52.08 -0.74 -7.81
C ARG A 156 52.83 -0.52 -9.14
N ALA A 157 53.13 0.78 -9.39
CA ALA A 157 54.41 1.41 -9.77
C ALA A 157 54.20 2.47 -10.87
N ALA A 158 54.41 3.76 -10.54
CA ALA A 158 55.58 4.56 -10.94
C ALA A 158 55.57 4.92 -12.45
N ARG A 159 55.88 6.12 -12.95
CA ARG A 159 56.90 7.10 -12.54
C ARG A 159 56.83 8.29 -13.54
N ARG A 160 56.96 9.52 -13.04
CA ARG A 160 57.68 10.72 -13.56
C ARG A 160 57.57 11.19 -15.05
N LYS A 161 57.27 12.50 -15.12
CA LYS A 161 57.91 13.64 -15.84
C LYS A 161 58.08 13.59 -17.38
N ALA A 162 57.58 14.63 -18.03
CA ALA A 162 58.41 15.74 -18.55
C ALA A 162 57.61 17.04 -18.40
#